data_AF-A0A848SA19-F1
#
_entry.id   AF-A0A848SA19-F1
#
_cell.length_a   1.000
_cell.length_b   1.000
_cell.length_c   1.000
_cell.angle_alpha   90.00
_cell.angle_beta   90.00
_cell.angle_gamma   90.00
#
_symmetry.space_group_name_H-M   'P 1'
#
loop_
_entity.id
_entity.type
_entity.pdbx_description
1 polymer ?
#
loop_
_entity_poly.entity_id
_entity_poly.type
_entity_poly.pdbx_seq_one_letter_code
_entity_poly.pdbx_strand_id
1 'polypeptide(L)'
;MPDERDLPDAAEGKPEDEGEVMAGDRRIARSDTALPDWYVSDTHYRPIPIVWFAGALLMQVIAQPVLVGLTFGLLGMPRLMVVAICLAASGLIWHLTYERGMAEASAGWRWGTGLMLAFFFGITALSLLN
;
A
#
# COMPACT_ATOMS: atom_id res chain seq x y z
N MET A 1 -0.73 -40.93 54.91
CA MET A 1 -0.45 -39.83 53.98
C MET A 1 -0.77 -40.33 52.59
N PRO A 2 -1.91 -39.93 52.00
CA PRO A 2 -2.28 -40.26 50.63
C PRO A 2 -1.47 -39.43 49.62
N ASP A 3 -1.16 -40.04 48.48
CA ASP A 3 -0.36 -39.53 47.37
C ASP A 3 -1.12 -38.41 46.61
N GLU A 4 -0.51 -37.24 46.42
CA GLU A 4 -1.11 -36.03 45.82
C GLU A 4 -1.30 -36.11 44.29
N ARG A 5 -1.54 -37.31 43.73
CA ARG A 5 -1.63 -37.54 42.27
C ARG A 5 -3.03 -37.88 41.74
N ASP A 6 -4.07 -37.70 42.56
CA ASP A 6 -5.47 -37.89 42.17
C ASP A 6 -6.30 -36.62 42.40
N LEU A 7 -5.88 -35.50 41.82
CA LEU A 7 -6.77 -34.35 41.62
C LEU A 7 -7.34 -34.44 40.21
N PRO A 8 -8.66 -34.59 40.02
CA PRO A 8 -9.24 -34.34 38.70
C PRO A 8 -8.98 -32.86 38.35
N ASP A 9 -8.45 -32.61 37.15
CA ASP A 9 -8.24 -31.29 36.53
C ASP A 9 -9.59 -30.57 36.28
N ALA A 10 -10.33 -30.31 37.36
CA ALA A 10 -11.69 -29.81 37.34
C ALA A 10 -11.78 -28.49 38.10
N ALA A 11 -11.02 -27.49 37.70
CA ALA A 11 -11.27 -26.07 38.04
C ALA A 11 -10.36 -25.11 37.27
N GLU A 12 -10.35 -25.14 35.95
CA GLU A 12 -10.09 -23.93 35.17
C GLU A 12 -11.23 -23.75 34.17
N GLY A 13 -12.35 -23.26 34.70
CA GLY A 13 -13.39 -22.69 33.88
C GLY A 13 -12.80 -21.52 33.10
N LYS A 14 -12.33 -21.78 31.88
CA LYS A 14 -12.30 -20.76 30.84
C LYS A 14 -13.72 -20.18 30.82
N PRO A 15 -13.90 -18.85 30.83
CA PRO A 15 -15.21 -18.29 30.60
C PRO A 15 -15.69 -18.90 29.29
N GLU A 16 -16.83 -19.60 29.34
CA GLU A 16 -17.49 -20.05 28.13
C GLU A 16 -17.69 -18.79 27.29
N ASP A 17 -16.91 -18.68 26.22
CA ASP A 17 -16.97 -17.56 25.29
C ASP A 17 -18.44 -17.46 24.88
N GLU A 18 -19.10 -16.34 25.24
CA GLU A 18 -20.56 -16.18 25.36
C GLU A 18 -21.33 -16.35 24.03
N GLY A 19 -20.68 -16.86 22.99
CA GLY A 19 -21.18 -17.09 21.65
C GLY A 19 -20.87 -18.46 21.06
N GLU A 20 -20.38 -19.45 21.81
CA GLU A 20 -20.21 -20.82 21.29
C GLU A 20 -21.42 -21.70 21.60
N VAL A 21 -21.99 -22.34 20.57
CA VAL A 21 -23.03 -23.36 20.71
C VAL A 21 -22.48 -24.72 20.33
N MET A 22 -22.69 -25.71 21.19
CA MET A 22 -22.36 -27.10 20.88
C MET A 22 -23.38 -27.67 19.89
N ALA A 23 -22.92 -28.10 18.71
CA ALA A 23 -23.73 -28.83 17.74
C ALA A 23 -23.16 -30.25 17.59
N GLY A 24 -23.69 -31.18 18.39
CA GLY A 24 -23.08 -32.51 18.55
C GLY A 24 -21.69 -32.39 19.19
N ASP A 25 -20.69 -33.05 18.61
CA ASP A 25 -19.31 -33.03 19.10
C ASP A 25 -18.47 -31.82 18.61
N ARG A 26 -19.07 -30.88 17.86
CA ARG A 26 -18.36 -29.69 17.34
C ARG A 26 -18.86 -28.40 18.01
N ARG A 27 -17.91 -27.54 18.38
CA ARG A 27 -18.16 -26.15 18.78
C ARG A 27 -18.45 -25.33 17.52
N ILE A 28 -19.64 -24.73 17.44
CA ILE A 28 -20.04 -23.85 16.34
C ILE A 28 -20.37 -22.47 16.93
N ALA A 29 -19.86 -21.40 16.31
CA ALA A 29 -20.24 -20.04 16.70
C ALA A 29 -21.75 -19.85 16.52
N ARG A 30 -22.40 -19.22 17.50
CA ARG A 30 -23.82 -18.91 17.49
C ARG A 30 -24.11 -17.97 16.31
N SER A 31 -25.22 -18.18 15.61
CA SER A 31 -25.55 -17.43 14.38
C SER A 31 -25.74 -15.92 14.60
N ASP A 32 -25.89 -15.49 15.84
CA ASP A 32 -26.00 -14.09 16.29
C ASP A 32 -24.64 -13.47 16.66
N THR A 33 -23.59 -14.27 16.90
CA THR A 33 -22.20 -13.84 17.12
C THR A 33 -21.29 -14.11 15.93
N ALA A 34 -21.71 -14.98 15.02
CA ALA A 34 -21.06 -15.18 13.74
C ALA A 34 -21.15 -13.89 12.93
N LEU A 35 -19.99 -13.25 12.73
CA LEU A 35 -19.88 -12.19 11.75
C LEU A 35 -20.40 -12.73 10.42
N PRO A 36 -21.25 -11.98 9.70
CA PRO A 36 -21.85 -12.49 8.49
C PRO A 36 -20.79 -12.99 7.50
N ASP A 37 -21.09 -13.98 6.67
CA ASP A 37 -20.12 -14.56 5.72
C ASP A 37 -19.53 -13.53 4.73
N TRP A 38 -20.14 -12.33 4.64
CA TRP A 38 -19.64 -11.19 3.87
C TRP A 38 -18.65 -10.30 4.62
N TYR A 39 -18.49 -10.48 5.93
CA TYR A 39 -17.59 -9.72 6.78
C TYR A 39 -16.20 -10.35 6.75
N VAL A 40 -15.35 -9.82 5.88
CA VAL A 40 -13.92 -10.14 5.86
C VAL A 40 -13.26 -9.34 6.99
N SER A 41 -12.86 -10.02 8.06
CA SER A 41 -12.25 -9.39 9.25
C SER A 41 -10.89 -8.74 9.00
N ASP A 42 -10.31 -8.90 7.80
CA ASP A 42 -8.99 -8.37 7.43
C ASP A 42 -9.06 -7.65 6.06
N THR A 43 -9.82 -6.55 5.98
CA THR A 43 -9.80 -5.64 4.81
C THR A 43 -8.72 -4.56 4.91
N HIS A 44 -7.65 -4.77 5.69
CA HIS A 44 -6.57 -3.81 5.72
C HIS A 44 -5.82 -3.85 4.38
N TYR A 45 -5.75 -2.71 3.69
CA TYR A 45 -5.00 -2.60 2.45
C TYR A 45 -3.54 -3.00 2.70
N ARG A 46 -3.06 -4.00 1.95
CA ARG A 46 -1.65 -4.37 1.92
C ARG A 46 -1.01 -3.71 0.71
N PRO A 47 -0.01 -2.84 0.89
CA PRO A 47 0.63 -2.18 -0.23
C PRO A 47 1.32 -3.21 -1.13
N ILE A 48 0.90 -3.25 -2.40
CA ILE A 48 1.47 -4.15 -3.41
C ILE A 48 2.47 -3.33 -4.25
N PRO A 49 3.80 -3.60 -4.16
CA PRO A 49 4.81 -2.75 -4.80
C PRO A 49 4.61 -2.55 -6.30
N ILE A 50 4.22 -3.60 -7.05
CA ILE A 50 4.02 -3.49 -8.50
C ILE A 50 2.90 -2.50 -8.86
N VAL A 51 1.83 -2.41 -8.07
CA VAL A 51 0.71 -1.48 -8.31
C VAL A 51 1.18 -0.04 -8.15
N TRP A 52 1.98 0.23 -7.12
CA TRP A 52 2.55 1.54 -6.87
C TRP A 52 3.62 1.92 -7.90
N PHE A 53 4.45 0.96 -8.35
CA PHE A 53 5.38 1.18 -9.45
C PHE A 53 4.66 1.55 -10.74
N ALA A 54 3.66 0.75 -11.14
CA ALA A 54 2.89 1.00 -12.35
C ALA A 54 2.08 2.29 -12.28
N GLY A 55 1.50 2.60 -11.11
CA GLY A 55 0.81 3.85 -10.85
C GLY A 55 1.74 5.06 -10.99
N ALA A 56 2.94 5.00 -10.41
CA ALA A 56 3.95 6.04 -10.55
C ALA A 56 4.41 6.22 -12.00
N LEU A 57 4.65 5.12 -12.72
CA LEU A 57 4.97 5.14 -14.15
C LEU A 57 3.89 5.86 -14.96
N LEU A 58 2.63 5.45 -14.78
CA LEU A 58 1.50 6.00 -15.51
C LEU A 58 1.35 7.50 -15.23
N MET A 59 1.42 7.89 -13.95
CA MET A 59 1.36 9.29 -13.55
C MET A 59 2.53 10.09 -14.13
N GLN A 60 3.75 9.54 -14.13
CA GLN A 60 4.91 10.22 -14.71
C GLN A 60 4.77 10.42 -16.22
N VAL A 61 4.37 9.38 -16.95
CA VAL A 61 4.21 9.41 -18.42
C VAL A 61 3.09 10.36 -18.85
N ILE A 62 2.05 10.54 -18.04
CA ILE A 62 0.96 11.48 -18.34
C ILE A 62 1.29 12.90 -17.86
N ALA A 63 1.76 13.06 -16.62
CA ALA A 63 1.97 14.37 -16.02
C ALA A 63 3.06 15.18 -16.74
N GLN A 64 4.17 14.54 -17.13
CA GLN A 64 5.27 15.23 -17.82
C GLN A 64 4.82 15.93 -19.11
N PRO A 65 4.25 15.24 -20.13
CA PRO A 65 3.83 15.89 -21.37
C PRO A 65 2.70 16.90 -21.16
N VAL A 66 1.77 16.64 -20.23
CA VAL A 66 0.70 17.59 -19.89
C VAL A 66 1.28 18.88 -19.33
N LEU A 67 2.20 18.78 -18.37
CA LEU A 67 2.85 19.94 -17.77
C LEU A 67 3.67 20.70 -18.79
N VAL A 68 4.46 20.02 -19.64
CA VAL A 68 5.23 20.68 -20.70
C VAL A 68 4.31 21.37 -21.70
N GLY A 69 3.28 20.69 -22.20
CA GLY A 69 2.32 21.27 -23.14
C GLY A 69 1.63 22.51 -22.58
N LEU A 70 1.24 22.48 -21.31
CA LEU A 70 0.57 23.61 -20.65
C LEU A 70 1.55 24.75 -20.34
N THR A 71 2.69 24.46 -19.72
CA THR A 71 3.60 25.51 -19.22
C THR A 71 4.48 26.08 -20.33
N PHE A 72 5.09 25.24 -21.16
CA PHE A 72 5.92 25.68 -22.27
C PHE A 72 5.08 26.02 -23.51
N GLY A 73 4.18 25.11 -23.90
CA GLY A 73 3.40 25.26 -25.13
C GLY A 73 2.34 26.35 -25.07
N LEU A 74 1.51 26.36 -24.02
CA LEU A 74 0.39 27.32 -23.89
C LEU A 74 0.79 28.61 -23.16
N LEU A 75 1.51 28.50 -22.04
CA LEU A 75 1.86 29.66 -21.21
C LEU A 75 3.20 30.32 -21.58
N GLY A 76 3.98 29.73 -22.48
CA GLY A 76 5.25 30.30 -22.96
C GLY A 76 6.31 30.49 -21.87
N MET A 77 6.28 29.66 -20.82
CA MET A 77 7.18 29.79 -19.68
C MET A 77 8.65 29.53 -20.07
N PRO A 78 9.63 30.18 -19.40
CA PRO A 78 11.04 29.90 -19.61
C PRO A 78 11.38 28.43 -19.35
N ARG A 79 12.23 27.84 -20.20
CA ARG A 79 12.59 26.41 -20.18
C ARG A 79 13.02 25.91 -18.80
N LEU A 80 13.89 26.66 -18.10
CA LEU A 80 14.36 26.30 -16.76
C LEU A 80 13.22 26.25 -15.72
N MET A 81 12.24 27.14 -15.83
CA MET A 81 11.08 27.15 -14.95
C MET A 81 10.19 25.94 -15.20
N VAL A 82 9.98 25.57 -16.47
CA VAL A 82 9.24 24.36 -16.85
C VAL A 82 9.93 23.11 -16.32
N VAL A 83 11.26 23.02 -16.45
CA VAL A 83 12.05 21.90 -15.90
C VAL A 83 11.89 21.82 -14.37
N ALA A 84 11.94 22.96 -13.66
CA ALA A 84 11.75 22.99 -12.22
C ALA A 84 10.35 22.48 -11.80
N ILE A 85 9.30 22.88 -12.53
CA ILE A 85 7.93 22.41 -12.30
C ILE A 85 7.83 20.89 -12.54
N CYS A 86 8.42 20.41 -13.64
CA CYS A 86 8.44 18.99 -14.00
C CYS A 86 9.23 18.13 -12.98
N LEU A 87 10.31 18.68 -12.42
CA LEU A 87 11.07 18.05 -11.35
C LEU A 87 10.25 17.98 -10.06
N ALA A 88 9.59 19.07 -9.68
CA ALA A 88 8.73 19.12 -8.51
C ALA A 88 7.57 18.11 -8.62
N ALA A 89 6.94 18.00 -9.80
CA ALA A 89 5.90 17.02 -10.06
C ALA A 89 6.43 15.57 -9.93
N SER A 90 7.61 15.28 -10.48
CA SER A 90 8.25 13.95 -10.33
C SER A 90 8.56 13.64 -8.86
N GLY A 91 9.05 14.63 -8.11
CA GLY A 91 9.31 14.50 -6.68
C GLY A 91 8.05 14.26 -5.86
N LEU A 92 6.94 14.90 -6.22
CA LEU A 92 5.64 14.66 -5.60
C LEU A 92 5.13 13.24 -5.88
N ILE A 93 5.24 12.77 -7.12
CA ILE A 93 4.89 11.39 -7.49
C ILE A 93 5.75 10.40 -6.70
N TRP A 94 7.06 10.63 -6.63
CA TRP A 94 7.96 9.81 -5.83
C TRP A 94 7.53 9.75 -4.37
N HIS A 95 7.30 10.90 -3.74
CA HIS A 95 6.93 10.99 -2.33
C HIS A 95 5.65 10.21 -2.02
N LEU A 96 4.58 10.43 -2.79
CA LEU A 96 3.30 9.74 -2.60
C LEU A 96 3.40 8.23 -2.83
N THR A 97 4.18 7.83 -3.84
CA THR A 97 4.42 6.40 -4.14
C THR A 97 5.24 5.75 -3.02
N TYR A 98 6.21 6.48 -2.47
CA TYR A 98 7.09 5.97 -1.46
C TYR A 98 6.36 5.73 -0.14
N GLU A 99 5.63 6.74 0.35
CA GLU A 99 4.91 6.66 1.62
C GLU A 99 3.82 5.59 1.62
N ARG A 100 3.09 5.44 0.51
CA ARG A 100 1.94 4.53 0.47
C ARG A 100 2.28 3.11 0.05
N GLY A 101 3.37 2.92 -0.69
CA GLY A 101 3.59 1.69 -1.45
C GLY A 101 4.98 1.07 -1.36
N MET A 102 6.02 1.88 -1.18
CA MET A 102 7.42 1.42 -1.34
C MET A 102 8.24 1.45 -0.06
N ALA A 103 7.77 2.11 1.01
CA ALA A 103 8.49 2.23 2.27
C ALA A 103 8.87 0.87 2.90
N GLU A 104 8.02 -0.14 2.73
CA GLU A 104 8.25 -1.52 3.22
C GLU A 104 8.68 -2.49 2.12
N ALA A 105 8.69 -2.06 0.85
CA ALA A 105 9.06 -2.92 -0.27
C ALA A 105 10.56 -3.27 -0.24
N SER A 106 10.97 -4.30 -0.97
CA SER A 106 12.40 -4.65 -1.10
C SER A 106 13.21 -3.52 -1.75
N ALA A 107 14.53 -3.51 -1.51
CA ALA A 107 15.42 -2.49 -2.06
C ALA A 107 15.32 -2.40 -3.60
N GLY A 108 15.12 -3.53 -4.28
CA GLY A 108 14.95 -3.56 -5.74
C GLY A 108 13.75 -2.74 -6.22
N TRP A 109 12.61 -2.80 -5.53
CA TRP A 109 11.43 -2.01 -5.88
C TRP A 109 11.63 -0.52 -5.64
N ARG A 110 12.28 -0.16 -4.53
CA ARG A 110 12.56 1.25 -4.20
C ARG A 110 13.49 1.88 -5.24
N TRP A 111 14.61 1.22 -5.52
CA TRP A 111 15.57 1.70 -6.52
C TRP A 111 14.98 1.66 -7.94
N GLY A 112 14.28 0.60 -8.31
CA GLY A 112 13.64 0.48 -9.62
C GLY A 112 12.65 1.62 -9.88
N THR A 113 11.82 1.96 -8.90
CA THR A 113 10.88 3.08 -9.00
C THR A 113 11.61 4.42 -9.14
N GLY A 114 12.65 4.64 -8.32
CA GLY A 114 13.40 5.90 -8.34
C GLY A 114 14.13 6.11 -9.65
N LEU A 115 14.79 5.07 -10.15
CA LEU A 115 15.48 5.08 -11.44
C LEU A 115 14.51 5.28 -12.60
N MET A 116 13.34 4.65 -12.56
CA MET A 116 12.32 4.84 -13.58
C MET A 116 11.81 6.29 -13.61
N LEU A 117 11.51 6.90 -12.45
CA LEU A 117 11.09 8.31 -12.41
C LEU A 117 12.19 9.23 -12.94
N ALA A 118 13.43 9.02 -12.49
CA ALA A 118 14.59 9.78 -12.93
C ALA A 118 14.83 9.65 -14.44
N PHE A 119 14.64 8.45 -15.01
CA PHE A 119 14.78 8.21 -16.44
C PHE A 119 13.77 9.02 -17.26
N PHE A 120 12.48 8.93 -16.94
CA PHE A 120 11.46 9.67 -17.68
C PHE A 120 11.56 11.18 -17.49
N PHE A 121 11.86 11.64 -16.27
CA PHE A 121 12.18 13.05 -16.05
C PHE A 121 13.40 13.48 -16.86
N GLY A 122 14.45 12.66 -16.93
CA GLY A 122 15.66 12.92 -17.69
C GLY A 122 15.38 13.14 -19.17
N ILE A 123 14.52 12.31 -19.78
CA ILE A 123 14.07 12.50 -21.17
C ILE A 123 13.40 13.87 -21.33
N THR A 124 12.50 14.25 -20.43
CA THR A 124 11.80 15.55 -20.49
C THR A 124 12.77 16.72 -20.33
N ALA A 125 13.67 16.65 -19.35
CA ALA A 125 14.66 17.69 -19.11
C ALA A 125 15.61 17.86 -20.31
N LEU A 126 16.13 16.75 -20.87
CA LEU A 126 16.97 16.78 -22.07
C LEU A 126 16.22 17.37 -23.26
N SER A 127 14.94 17.04 -23.43
CA SER A 127 14.12 17.54 -24.54
C SER A 127 13.88 19.05 -24.46
N LEU A 128 13.84 19.64 -23.27
CA LEU A 128 13.65 21.08 -23.07
C LEU A 128 14.95 21.88 -23.10
N LEU A 129 16.05 21.26 -22.68
CA LEU A 129 17.35 21.93 -22.51
C LEU A 129 18.28 21.82 -23.72
N ASN A 130 18.00 20.90 -24.65
CA ASN A 130 18.63 20.86 -25.97
C ASN A 130 18.01 21.90 -26.93
#